data_AF-A0A3R9MBT7-F1
#
_entry.id   AF-A0A3R9MBT7-F1
#
_cell.length_a   1.000
_cell.length_b   1.000
_cell.length_c   1.000
_cell.angle_alpha   90.00
_cell.angle_beta   90.00
_cell.angle_gamma   90.00
#
_symmetry.space_group_name_H-M   'P 1'
#
loop_
_entity.id
_entity.type
_entity.pdbx_description
1 polymer ?
#
loop_
_entity_poly.entity_id
_entity_poly.type
_entity_poly.pdbx_seq_one_letter_code
_entity_poly.pdbx_strand_id
1 'polypeptide(L)'
;MSEYSYPILFGVIIGTLTRLYMLRTDYRQYPTYLHGKIIHVALGFIAASLGTIAVPAILEEEFTAITFLALAASQFRDVRNMERNTLTEVDSYELVSRGKTYIEGIAIAFEGRNYLVIFASFVSTFVYILTNIFFALIVGVIAIFLAHRLMSGGTLKSIVDIEYVEPRFDGAGLYVDNIYIMNIGIPDRQQEILKYGMGFILKPKSFNARMTIANLGQRQAILHDVSTALGVFRDSGTPALVPLAKRDLDDGRLGVFVLPQEKDIEKAIAIIGQVPVLENAIRMPTESKVNKKGRELK
;
A
#
# COMPACT_ATOMS: atom_id res chain seq x y z
N MET A 1 -28.28 4.99 34.16
CA MET A 1 -27.11 4.83 33.27
C MET A 1 -26.33 6.13 33.31
N SER A 2 -25.00 6.09 33.27
CA SER A 2 -24.21 7.34 33.29
C SER A 2 -24.51 8.20 32.06
N GLU A 3 -24.37 9.51 32.17
CA GLU A 3 -24.53 10.47 31.07
C GLU A 3 -23.71 10.07 29.82
N TYR A 4 -22.58 9.40 30.04
CA TYR A 4 -21.66 8.97 28.99
C TYR A 4 -21.99 7.60 28.37
N SER A 5 -22.92 6.82 28.93
CA SER A 5 -23.19 5.46 28.44
C SER A 5 -23.67 5.42 26.98
N TYR A 6 -24.63 6.29 26.61
CA TYR A 6 -25.14 6.37 25.25
C TYR A 6 -24.12 6.97 24.26
N PRO A 7 -23.43 8.08 24.58
CA PRO A 7 -22.35 8.61 23.74
C PRO A 7 -21.21 7.61 23.46
N ILE A 8 -20.81 6.84 24.48
CA ILE A 8 -19.77 5.80 24.33
C ILE A 8 -20.27 4.71 23.38
N LEU A 9 -21.47 4.15 23.62
CA LEU A 9 -22.03 3.12 22.76
C LEU A 9 -22.13 3.60 21.31
N PHE A 10 -22.59 4.84 21.11
CA PHE A 10 -22.69 5.45 19.79
C PHE A 10 -21.35 5.52 19.06
N GLY A 11 -20.31 6.05 19.71
CA GLY A 11 -19.00 6.15 19.07
C GLY A 11 -18.33 4.79 18.83
N VAL A 12 -18.57 3.79 19.69
CA VAL A 12 -18.10 2.42 19.47
C VAL A 12 -18.73 1.84 18.21
N ILE A 13 -20.03 2.05 18.01
CA ILE A 13 -20.74 1.66 16.79
C ILE A 13 -20.14 2.37 15.57
N ILE A 14 -19.98 3.69 15.61
CA ILE A 14 -19.39 4.46 14.50
C ILE A 14 -17.97 3.99 14.18
N GLY A 15 -17.11 3.82 15.17
CA GLY A 15 -15.74 3.33 14.97
C GLY A 15 -15.69 1.91 14.40
N THR A 16 -16.54 1.02 14.91
CA THR A 16 -16.63 -0.36 14.39
C THR A 16 -17.17 -0.39 12.96
N LEU A 17 -18.18 0.42 12.64
CA LEU A 17 -18.67 0.59 11.27
C LEU A 17 -17.60 1.18 10.36
N THR A 18 -16.81 2.13 10.85
CA THR A 18 -15.64 2.67 10.13
C THR A 18 -14.67 1.54 9.79
N ARG A 19 -14.34 0.67 10.76
CA ARG A 19 -13.46 -0.48 10.51
C ARG A 19 -14.03 -1.43 9.46
N LEU A 20 -15.31 -1.78 9.57
CA LEU A 20 -15.99 -2.66 8.62
C LEU A 20 -16.01 -2.08 7.21
N TYR A 21 -16.24 -0.77 7.10
CA TYR A 21 -16.23 -0.08 5.81
C TYR A 21 -14.84 -0.09 5.15
N MET A 22 -13.78 -0.03 5.96
CA MET A 22 -12.39 -0.05 5.51
C MET A 22 -11.85 -1.48 5.26
N LEU A 23 -12.52 -2.51 5.76
CA LEU A 23 -12.21 -3.93 5.54
C LEU A 23 -12.66 -4.39 4.15
N ARG A 24 -11.95 -3.95 3.10
CA ARG A 24 -12.08 -4.54 1.76
C ARG A 24 -11.00 -5.58 1.52
N THR A 25 -11.39 -6.69 0.91
CA THR A 25 -10.46 -7.74 0.50
C THR A 25 -9.92 -7.36 -0.88
N ASP A 26 -8.62 -7.16 -0.97
CA ASP A 26 -7.90 -6.96 -2.22
C ASP A 26 -6.93 -8.14 -2.36
N TYR A 27 -6.67 -8.63 -3.57
CA TYR A 27 -5.68 -9.68 -3.80
C TYR A 27 -4.27 -9.25 -3.37
N ARG A 28 -4.03 -7.93 -3.32
CA ARG A 28 -2.81 -7.31 -2.80
C ARG A 28 -2.76 -7.26 -1.28
N GLN A 29 -3.91 -7.41 -0.61
CA GLN A 29 -4.05 -7.18 0.82
C GLN A 29 -4.40 -8.47 1.56
N TYR A 30 -3.44 -8.95 2.34
CA TYR A 30 -3.75 -9.69 3.54
C TYR A 30 -4.64 -8.83 4.46
N PRO A 31 -5.62 -9.38 5.20
CA PRO A 31 -5.95 -10.80 5.25
C PRO A 31 -7.01 -11.19 4.23
N THR A 32 -6.62 -12.16 3.40
CA THR A 32 -7.48 -12.88 2.48
C THR A 32 -8.38 -13.88 3.20
N TYR A 33 -7.97 -14.32 4.41
CA TYR A 33 -8.64 -15.36 5.20
C TYR A 33 -9.64 -14.79 6.21
N LEU A 34 -10.71 -15.54 6.46
CA LEU A 34 -11.76 -15.20 7.42
C LEU A 34 -11.20 -14.87 8.80
N HIS A 35 -10.26 -15.67 9.31
CA HIS A 35 -9.64 -15.47 10.62
C HIS A 35 -8.92 -14.12 10.73
N GLY A 36 -8.18 -13.71 9.69
CA GLY A 36 -7.51 -12.41 9.69
C GLY A 36 -8.50 -11.24 9.63
N LYS A 37 -9.61 -11.39 8.91
CA LYS A 37 -10.71 -10.39 8.93
C LYS A 37 -11.28 -10.24 10.34
N ILE A 38 -11.55 -11.36 11.03
CA ILE A 38 -12.06 -11.35 12.41
C ILE A 38 -11.09 -10.64 13.35
N ILE A 39 -9.79 -10.95 13.28
CA ILE A 39 -8.75 -10.29 14.09
C ILE A 39 -8.79 -8.78 13.87
N HIS A 40 -8.90 -8.32 12.63
CA HIS A 40 -8.98 -6.90 12.32
C HIS A 40 -10.27 -6.22 12.75
N VAL A 41 -11.41 -6.90 12.73
CA VAL A 41 -12.66 -6.37 13.28
C VAL A 41 -12.51 -6.20 14.80
N ALA A 42 -11.97 -7.21 15.48
CA ALA A 42 -11.73 -7.17 16.93
C ALA A 42 -10.78 -6.02 17.32
N LEU A 43 -9.67 -5.85 16.59
CA LEU A 43 -8.74 -4.74 16.81
C LEU A 43 -9.38 -3.37 16.55
N GLY A 44 -10.22 -3.25 15.52
CA GLY A 44 -10.96 -2.02 15.27
C GLY A 44 -12.00 -1.73 16.34
N PHE A 45 -12.67 -2.75 16.88
CA PHE A 45 -13.57 -2.60 18.02
C PHE A 45 -12.82 -2.11 19.27
N ILE A 46 -11.63 -2.65 19.55
CA ILE A 46 -10.76 -2.19 20.64
C ILE A 46 -10.35 -0.73 20.41
N ALA A 47 -9.92 -0.38 19.18
CA ALA A 47 -9.58 0.99 18.81
C ALA A 47 -10.77 1.94 19.04
N ALA A 48 -11.97 1.58 18.59
CA ALA A 48 -13.18 2.37 18.78
C ALA A 48 -13.52 2.56 20.27
N SER A 49 -13.36 1.50 21.08
CA SER A 49 -13.56 1.57 22.53
C SER A 49 -12.58 2.53 23.19
N LEU A 50 -11.29 2.46 22.83
CA LEU A 50 -10.28 3.38 23.35
C LEU A 50 -10.55 4.84 22.95
N GLY A 51 -10.95 5.07 21.69
CA GLY A 51 -11.27 6.40 21.20
C GLY A 51 -12.49 7.02 21.88
N THR A 52 -13.55 6.25 22.11
CA THR A 52 -14.75 6.75 22.80
C THR A 52 -14.54 7.02 24.29
N ILE A 53 -13.83 6.15 25.00
CA ILE A 53 -13.58 6.29 26.45
C ILE A 53 -12.65 7.48 26.75
N ALA A 54 -11.75 7.83 25.83
CA ALA A 54 -10.88 9.00 25.98
C ALA A 54 -11.67 10.31 26.12
N VAL A 55 -12.85 10.42 25.52
CA VAL A 55 -13.65 11.65 25.54
C VAL A 55 -14.15 12.02 26.95
N PRO A 56 -14.96 11.19 27.64
CA PRO A 56 -15.43 11.51 28.99
C PRO A 56 -14.27 11.65 29.98
N ALA A 57 -13.21 10.86 29.82
CA ALA A 57 -12.05 10.95 30.71
C ALA A 57 -11.31 12.30 30.59
N ILE A 58 -11.24 12.89 29.39
CA ILE A 58 -10.71 14.25 29.21
C ILE A 58 -11.67 15.31 29.79
N LEU A 59 -12.99 15.13 29.62
CA LEU A 59 -13.99 16.07 30.11
C LEU A 59 -14.08 16.11 31.64
N GLU A 60 -13.85 14.97 32.30
CA GLU A 60 -13.78 14.85 33.77
C GLU A 60 -12.40 15.19 34.34
N GLU A 61 -11.49 15.74 33.53
CA GLU A 61 -10.12 16.10 33.92
C GLU A 61 -9.31 14.92 34.51
N GLU A 62 -9.65 13.69 34.14
CA GLU A 62 -8.93 12.48 34.50
C GLU A 62 -7.65 12.39 33.66
N PHE A 63 -6.61 13.14 34.06
CA PHE A 63 -5.32 13.15 33.35
C PHE A 63 -4.65 11.77 33.25
N THR A 64 -5.07 10.80 34.08
CA THR A 64 -4.71 9.39 33.97
C THR A 64 -5.12 8.78 32.63
N ALA A 65 -6.09 9.37 31.91
CA ALA A 65 -6.57 8.93 30.60
C ALA A 65 -5.50 8.98 29.50
N ILE A 66 -4.43 9.76 29.66
CA ILE A 66 -3.26 9.71 28.79
C ILE A 66 -2.68 8.29 28.68
N THR A 67 -2.82 7.48 29.73
CA THR A 67 -2.39 6.07 29.70
C THR A 67 -3.18 5.23 28.70
N PHE A 68 -4.47 5.52 28.47
CA PHE A 68 -5.26 4.83 27.44
C PHE A 68 -4.76 5.16 26.03
N LEU A 69 -4.35 6.42 25.79
CA LEU A 69 -3.75 6.81 24.51
C LEU A 69 -2.39 6.14 24.30
N ALA A 70 -1.58 6.03 25.35
CA ALA A 70 -0.31 5.30 25.30
C ALA A 70 -0.52 3.80 25.04
N LEU A 71 -1.51 3.19 25.69
CA LEU A 71 -1.89 1.79 25.44
C LEU A 71 -2.36 1.59 24.00
N ALA A 72 -3.21 2.49 23.50
CA ALA A 72 -3.67 2.47 22.10
C ALA A 72 -2.50 2.53 21.12
N ALA A 73 -1.55 3.44 21.34
CA ALA A 73 -0.35 3.57 20.51
C ALA A 73 0.50 2.29 20.52
N SER A 74 0.66 1.63 21.68
CA SER A 74 1.36 0.34 21.76
C SER A 74 0.62 -0.74 20.96
N GLN A 75 -0.70 -0.86 21.14
CA GLN A 75 -1.50 -1.85 20.44
C GLN A 75 -1.35 -1.73 18.91
N PHE A 76 -1.33 -0.51 18.37
CA PHE A 76 -1.22 -0.33 16.93
C PHE A 76 0.17 -0.66 16.39
N ARG A 77 1.22 -0.30 17.13
CA ARG A 77 2.58 -0.75 16.81
C ARG A 77 2.69 -2.27 16.83
N ASP A 78 2.02 -2.93 17.78
CA ASP A 78 2.01 -4.40 17.86
C ASP A 78 1.25 -5.01 16.67
N VAL A 79 0.16 -4.39 16.22
CA VAL A 79 -0.53 -4.77 14.96
C VAL A 79 0.42 -4.65 13.77
N ARG A 80 1.14 -3.54 13.62
CA ARG A 80 2.13 -3.39 12.55
C ARG A 80 3.21 -4.47 12.61
N ASN A 81 3.75 -4.75 13.79
CA ASN A 81 4.77 -5.76 13.97
C ASN A 81 4.24 -7.16 13.60
N MET A 82 3.02 -7.49 14.04
CA MET A 82 2.34 -8.74 13.70
C MET A 82 2.19 -8.87 12.18
N GLU A 83 1.61 -7.87 11.52
CA GLU A 83 1.40 -7.88 10.06
C GLU A 83 2.72 -8.02 9.30
N ARG A 84 3.73 -7.22 9.67
CA ARG A 84 5.04 -7.28 9.03
C ARG A 84 5.68 -8.65 9.17
N ASN A 85 5.64 -9.24 10.37
CA ASN A 85 6.24 -10.54 10.63
C ASN A 85 5.51 -11.63 9.83
N THR A 86 4.17 -11.67 9.90
CA THR A 86 3.36 -12.64 9.14
C THR A 86 3.60 -12.53 7.64
N LEU A 87 3.58 -11.31 7.10
CA LEU A 87 3.83 -11.10 5.67
C LEU A 87 5.26 -11.50 5.28
N THR A 88 6.25 -11.26 6.13
CA THR A 88 7.65 -11.65 5.87
C THR A 88 7.81 -13.16 5.79
N GLU A 89 7.17 -13.90 6.70
CA GLU A 89 7.20 -15.37 6.68
C GLU A 89 6.50 -15.93 5.43
N VAL A 90 5.33 -15.40 5.09
CA VAL A 90 4.60 -15.83 3.89
C VAL A 90 5.37 -15.48 2.61
N ASP A 91 6.02 -14.31 2.57
CA ASP A 91 6.80 -13.84 1.41
C ASP A 91 8.00 -14.75 1.08
N SER A 92 8.51 -15.50 2.05
CA SER A 92 9.60 -16.46 1.85
C SER A 92 9.24 -17.63 0.93
N TYR A 93 7.94 -17.90 0.76
CA TYR A 93 7.42 -18.98 -0.07
C TYR A 93 6.90 -18.50 -1.44
N GLU A 94 6.96 -17.20 -1.71
CA GLU A 94 6.51 -16.62 -2.98
C GLU A 94 7.59 -16.74 -4.07
N LEU A 95 7.19 -17.10 -5.30
CA LEU A 95 8.11 -17.15 -6.45
C LEU A 95 8.67 -15.78 -6.83
N VAL A 96 7.91 -14.73 -6.56
CA VAL A 96 8.29 -13.32 -6.70
C VAL A 96 7.91 -12.62 -5.41
N SER A 97 8.91 -12.29 -4.59
CA SER A 97 8.68 -11.68 -3.29
C SER A 97 8.12 -10.26 -3.37
N ARG A 98 7.34 -9.84 -2.38
CA ARG A 98 6.90 -8.45 -2.12
C ARG A 98 8.10 -7.57 -1.82
N GLY A 99 9.05 -8.10 -1.06
CA GLY A 99 10.19 -7.37 -0.55
C GLY A 99 9.85 -6.50 0.67
N LYS A 100 10.88 -6.25 1.49
CA LYS A 100 10.76 -5.62 2.80
C LYS A 100 10.06 -4.25 2.77
N THR A 101 10.35 -3.41 1.78
CA THR A 101 9.76 -2.07 1.68
C THR A 101 8.26 -2.11 1.43
N TYR A 102 7.80 -3.07 0.62
CA TYR A 102 6.38 -3.22 0.34
C TYR A 102 5.63 -3.79 1.54
N ILE A 103 6.19 -4.82 2.18
CA ILE A 103 5.66 -5.38 3.43
C ILE A 103 5.53 -4.31 4.51
N GLU A 104 6.56 -3.48 4.67
CA GLU A 104 6.54 -2.37 5.63
C GLU A 104 5.44 -1.36 5.31
N GLY A 105 5.26 -1.01 4.03
CA GLY A 105 4.17 -0.12 3.59
C GLY A 105 2.78 -0.69 3.88
N ILE A 106 2.59 -1.99 3.66
CA ILE A 106 1.33 -2.68 4.01
C ILE A 106 1.11 -2.62 5.54
N ALA A 107 2.15 -2.92 6.33
CA ALA A 107 2.05 -2.94 7.78
C ALA A 107 1.76 -1.55 8.39
N ILE A 108 2.36 -0.47 7.86
CA ILE A 108 2.05 0.91 8.25
C ILE A 108 0.60 1.26 7.90
N ALA A 109 0.11 0.83 6.74
CA ALA A 109 -1.30 1.05 6.39
C ALA A 109 -2.24 0.36 7.39
N PHE A 110 -1.91 -0.84 7.87
CA PHE A 110 -2.70 -1.52 8.91
C PHE A 110 -2.73 -0.77 10.23
N GLU A 111 -1.59 -0.22 10.65
CA GLU A 111 -1.46 0.68 11.81
C GLU A 111 -2.35 1.94 11.62
N GLY A 112 -2.17 2.62 10.49
CA GLY A 112 -2.89 3.85 10.11
C GLY A 112 -4.40 3.70 10.15
N ARG A 113 -4.93 2.57 9.67
CA ARG A 113 -6.37 2.28 9.67
C ARG A 113 -6.96 2.24 11.09
N ASN A 114 -6.20 1.83 12.10
CA ASN A 114 -6.69 1.82 13.48
C ASN A 114 -6.72 3.24 14.08
N TYR A 115 -5.76 4.10 13.72
CA TYR A 115 -5.81 5.53 14.10
C TYR A 115 -7.06 6.23 13.54
N LEU A 116 -7.44 5.92 12.30
CA LEU A 116 -8.66 6.47 11.69
C LEU A 116 -9.94 6.03 12.43
N VAL A 117 -9.96 4.80 12.95
CA VAL A 117 -11.07 4.28 13.77
C VAL A 117 -11.15 5.00 15.12
N ILE A 118 -10.01 5.25 15.78
CA ILE A 118 -9.97 6.08 16.99
C ILE A 118 -10.53 7.47 16.68
N PHE A 119 -10.05 8.11 15.62
CA PHE A 119 -10.47 9.46 15.28
C PHE A 119 -11.99 9.53 15.03
N ALA A 120 -12.54 8.61 14.23
CA ALA A 120 -13.97 8.58 13.93
C ALA A 120 -14.83 8.35 15.18
N SER A 121 -14.44 7.40 16.04
CA SER A 121 -15.16 7.12 17.29
C SER A 121 -15.07 8.27 18.30
N PHE A 122 -13.87 8.82 18.50
CA PHE A 122 -13.61 9.96 19.39
C PHE A 122 -14.45 11.18 19.00
N VAL A 123 -14.34 11.64 17.75
CA VAL A 123 -15.03 12.86 17.30
C VAL A 123 -16.55 12.67 17.36
N SER A 124 -17.04 11.48 17.02
CA SER A 124 -18.48 11.17 17.09
C SER A 124 -19.01 11.20 18.52
N THR A 125 -18.28 10.62 19.49
CA THR A 125 -18.65 10.68 20.91
C THR A 125 -18.55 12.08 21.46
N PHE A 126 -17.50 12.84 21.11
CA PHE A 126 -17.32 14.22 21.55
C PHE A 126 -18.46 15.13 21.10
N VAL A 127 -18.86 15.06 19.83
CA VAL A 127 -19.99 15.85 19.31
C VAL A 127 -21.31 15.43 19.94
N TYR A 128 -21.51 14.13 20.22
CA TYR A 128 -22.69 13.67 20.94
C TYR A 128 -22.82 14.38 22.28
N ILE A 129 -21.75 14.34 23.10
CA ILE A 129 -21.77 14.91 24.46
C ILE A 129 -22.01 16.42 24.42
N LEU A 130 -21.34 17.15 23.51
CA LEU A 130 -21.45 18.61 23.46
C LEU A 130 -22.77 19.12 22.86
N THR A 131 -23.44 18.31 22.05
CA THR A 131 -24.62 18.75 21.30
C THR A 131 -25.77 17.77 21.47
N ASN A 132 -25.97 16.89 20.50
CA ASN A 132 -26.96 15.83 20.53
C ASN A 132 -26.63 14.75 19.49
N ILE A 133 -27.42 13.68 19.49
CA ILE A 133 -27.26 12.56 18.58
C ILE A 133 -27.38 12.92 17.09
N PHE A 134 -28.17 13.93 16.71
CA PHE A 134 -28.37 14.29 15.30
C PHE A 134 -27.10 14.89 14.69
N PHE A 135 -26.46 15.83 15.39
CA PHE A 135 -25.18 16.38 14.94
C PHE A 135 -24.07 15.33 15.01
N ALA A 136 -24.06 14.48 16.04
CA ALA A 136 -23.11 13.38 16.15
C ALA A 136 -23.22 12.39 14.99
N LEU A 137 -24.43 12.10 14.50
CA LEU A 137 -24.66 11.26 13.34
C LEU A 137 -24.10 11.88 12.06
N ILE A 138 -24.35 13.18 11.82
CA ILE A 138 -23.80 13.89 10.67
C ILE A 138 -22.27 13.82 10.70
N VAL A 139 -21.66 14.14 11.85
CA VAL A 139 -20.21 14.13 12.00
C VAL A 139 -19.64 12.73 11.90
N GLY A 140 -20.30 11.71 12.45
CA GLY A 140 -19.89 10.31 12.32
C GLY A 140 -19.88 9.83 10.88
N VAL A 141 -20.90 10.17 10.10
CA VAL A 141 -20.94 9.86 8.65
C VAL A 141 -19.82 10.57 7.90
N ILE A 142 -19.59 11.86 8.19
CA ILE A 142 -18.47 12.61 7.60
C ILE A 142 -17.13 11.98 7.98
N ALA A 143 -16.95 11.57 9.24
CA ALA A 143 -15.73 10.95 9.73
C ALA A 143 -15.46 9.60 9.06
N ILE A 144 -16.50 8.77 8.83
CA ILE A 144 -16.38 7.52 8.05
C ILE A 144 -15.89 7.81 6.63
N PHE A 145 -16.49 8.81 5.96
CA PHE A 145 -16.09 9.18 4.59
C PHE A 145 -14.66 9.73 4.55
N LEU A 146 -14.30 10.56 5.52
CA LEU A 146 -12.95 11.11 5.65
C LEU A 146 -11.93 10.00 5.91
N ALA A 147 -12.21 9.07 6.82
CA ALA A 147 -11.37 7.90 7.07
C ALA A 147 -11.14 7.08 5.80
N HIS A 148 -12.20 6.87 5.00
CA HIS A 148 -12.08 6.17 3.73
C HIS A 148 -11.22 6.92 2.68
N ARG A 149 -11.30 8.25 2.65
CA ARG A 149 -10.45 9.06 1.77
C ARG A 149 -8.99 9.08 2.23
N LEU A 150 -8.74 9.10 3.54
CA LEU A 150 -7.39 9.15 4.10
C LEU A 150 -6.68 7.79 4.07
N MET A 151 -7.41 6.68 4.01
CA MET A 151 -6.79 5.35 3.86
C MET A 151 -6.29 5.04 2.45
N SER A 152 -6.75 5.78 1.42
CA SER A 152 -6.32 5.57 0.04
C SER A 152 -5.01 6.30 -0.25
N GLY A 153 -3.93 5.55 -0.44
CA GLY A 153 -2.63 6.08 -0.87
C GLY A 153 -2.56 6.37 -2.37
N GLY A 154 -1.45 6.97 -2.80
CA GLY A 154 -1.16 7.19 -4.22
C GLY A 154 -0.88 5.88 -4.96
N THR A 155 -1.17 5.84 -6.26
CA THR A 155 -0.94 4.69 -7.15
C THR A 155 -0.02 5.06 -8.30
N LEU A 156 0.73 4.13 -8.88
CA LEU A 156 1.69 4.45 -9.95
C LEU A 156 1.10 5.22 -11.13
N LYS A 157 -0.15 4.95 -11.55
CA LYS A 157 -0.81 5.68 -12.65
C LYS A 157 -0.85 7.21 -12.45
N SER A 158 -0.80 7.70 -11.20
CA SER A 158 -0.79 9.14 -10.92
C SER A 158 0.59 9.77 -11.13
N ILE A 159 1.67 8.98 -11.16
CA ILE A 159 3.05 9.48 -11.24
C ILE A 159 3.82 8.99 -12.48
N VAL A 160 3.35 7.95 -13.17
CA VAL A 160 3.97 7.46 -14.41
C VAL A 160 2.93 7.22 -15.51
N ASP A 161 3.39 7.28 -16.76
CA ASP A 161 2.69 6.72 -17.92
C ASP A 161 3.28 5.35 -18.25
N ILE A 162 2.42 4.39 -18.60
CA ILE A 162 2.79 2.98 -18.78
C ILE A 162 2.56 2.61 -20.23
N GLU A 163 3.60 2.14 -20.90
CA GLU A 163 3.57 1.73 -22.30
C GLU A 163 4.02 0.28 -22.42
N TYR A 164 3.29 -0.54 -23.16
CA TYR A 164 3.71 -1.90 -23.48
C TYR A 164 4.76 -1.86 -24.59
N VAL A 165 5.84 -2.63 -24.42
CA VAL A 165 6.89 -2.80 -25.42
C VAL A 165 7.24 -4.28 -25.48
N GLU A 166 7.23 -4.85 -26.68
CA GLU A 166 7.60 -6.24 -26.89
C GLU A 166 9.08 -6.46 -26.50
N PRO A 167 9.40 -7.44 -25.63
CA PRO A 167 10.78 -7.75 -25.30
C PRO A 167 11.55 -8.21 -26.54
N ARG A 168 12.80 -7.79 -26.66
CA ARG A 168 13.65 -8.16 -27.80
C ARG A 168 15.01 -8.66 -27.33
N PHE A 169 15.64 -9.50 -28.14
CA PHE A 169 17.02 -9.93 -27.94
C PHE A 169 17.96 -9.19 -28.89
N ASP A 170 19.13 -8.82 -28.37
CA ASP A 170 20.30 -8.43 -29.16
C ASP A 170 21.48 -9.29 -28.70
N GLY A 171 21.84 -10.26 -29.54
CA GLY A 171 22.73 -11.36 -29.17
C GLY A 171 22.18 -12.14 -27.97
N ALA A 172 22.91 -12.11 -26.85
CA ALA A 172 22.48 -12.72 -25.59
C ALA A 172 21.75 -11.75 -24.65
N GLY A 173 21.65 -10.47 -25.00
CA GLY A 173 21.03 -9.46 -24.13
C GLY A 173 19.52 -9.38 -24.35
N LEU A 174 18.74 -9.51 -23.28
CA LEU A 174 17.30 -9.21 -23.26
C LEU A 174 17.08 -7.72 -22.99
N TYR A 175 16.26 -7.08 -23.82
CA TYR A 175 15.91 -5.67 -23.72
C TYR A 175 14.40 -5.46 -23.70
N VAL A 176 13.97 -4.43 -22.99
CA VAL A 176 12.65 -3.81 -23.15
C VAL A 176 12.90 -2.39 -23.63
N ASP A 177 12.47 -2.06 -24.85
CA ASP A 177 12.90 -0.85 -25.57
C ASP A 177 14.44 -0.81 -25.73
N ASN A 178 15.10 0.21 -25.18
CA ASN A 178 16.55 0.36 -25.12
C ASN A 178 17.14 -0.10 -23.77
N ILE A 179 16.30 -0.52 -22.81
CA ILE A 179 16.73 -0.83 -21.45
C ILE A 179 17.16 -2.30 -21.36
N TYR A 180 18.44 -2.51 -21.05
CA TYR A 180 19.00 -3.84 -20.80
C TYR A 180 18.43 -4.46 -19.51
N ILE A 181 17.88 -5.66 -19.62
CA ILE A 181 17.28 -6.40 -18.50
C ILE A 181 18.27 -7.42 -17.92
N MET A 182 18.68 -8.39 -18.73
CA MET A 182 19.58 -9.48 -18.33
C MET A 182 20.19 -10.20 -19.54
N ASN A 183 21.21 -11.03 -19.29
CA ASN A 183 21.85 -11.87 -20.32
C ASN A 183 21.28 -13.29 -20.27
N ILE A 184 20.80 -13.78 -21.41
CA ILE A 184 20.33 -15.15 -21.63
C ILE A 184 21.02 -15.68 -22.89
N GLY A 185 22.06 -16.50 -22.70
CA GLY A 185 22.83 -17.07 -23.80
C GLY A 185 22.23 -18.32 -24.45
N ILE A 186 21.26 -18.98 -23.79
CA ILE A 186 20.69 -20.25 -24.26
C ILE A 186 19.54 -19.97 -25.24
N PRO A 187 19.64 -20.36 -26.53
CA PRO A 187 18.62 -20.04 -27.55
C PRO A 187 17.21 -20.51 -27.18
N ASP A 188 17.09 -21.72 -26.64
CA ASP A 188 15.78 -22.27 -26.22
C ASP A 188 15.12 -21.40 -25.15
N ARG A 189 15.91 -20.84 -24.22
CA ARG A 189 15.40 -19.92 -23.19
C ARG A 189 15.01 -18.56 -23.79
N GLN A 190 15.74 -18.09 -24.81
CA GLN A 190 15.36 -16.87 -25.52
C GLN A 190 14.00 -17.03 -26.19
N GLN A 191 13.76 -18.18 -26.85
CA GLN A 191 12.46 -18.47 -27.47
C GLN A 191 11.33 -18.55 -26.44
N GLU A 192 11.55 -19.20 -25.30
CA GLU A 192 10.58 -19.20 -24.20
C GLU A 192 10.28 -17.79 -23.69
N ILE A 193 11.31 -16.95 -23.52
CA ILE A 193 11.16 -15.57 -23.06
C ILE A 193 10.40 -14.73 -24.09
N LEU A 194 10.69 -14.84 -25.37
CA LEU A 194 9.95 -14.14 -26.42
C LEU A 194 8.51 -14.65 -26.51
N LYS A 195 8.32 -15.95 -26.30
CA LYS A 195 6.98 -16.54 -26.26
C LYS A 195 6.21 -16.00 -25.08
N TYR A 196 6.73 -16.06 -23.84
CA TYR A 196 5.97 -15.80 -22.60
C TYR A 196 6.10 -14.38 -22.04
N GLY A 197 7.15 -13.65 -22.41
CA GLY A 197 7.54 -12.39 -21.81
C GLY A 197 6.66 -11.21 -22.24
N MET A 198 6.53 -10.26 -21.32
CA MET A 198 5.94 -8.95 -21.57
C MET A 198 6.85 -7.87 -21.03
N GLY A 199 7.02 -6.81 -21.81
CA GLY A 199 7.81 -5.64 -21.45
C GLY A 199 6.93 -4.41 -21.29
N PHE A 200 7.27 -3.56 -20.32
CA PHE A 200 6.61 -2.29 -20.10
C PHE A 200 7.64 -1.20 -19.82
N ILE A 201 7.40 0.00 -20.33
CA ILE A 201 8.16 1.20 -20.02
C ILE A 201 7.30 2.11 -19.16
N LEU A 202 7.81 2.44 -17.98
CA LEU A 202 7.20 3.40 -17.06
C LEU A 202 7.92 4.74 -17.21
N LYS A 203 7.23 5.71 -17.81
CA LYS A 203 7.73 7.08 -18.02
C LYS A 203 7.32 7.96 -16.85
N PRO A 204 8.27 8.50 -16.05
CA PRO A 204 7.93 9.33 -14.91
C PRO A 204 7.41 10.71 -15.35
N LYS A 205 6.29 11.16 -14.75
CA LYS A 205 5.67 12.46 -15.03
C LYS A 205 6.41 13.65 -14.42
N SER A 206 7.33 13.40 -13.48
CA SER A 206 8.10 14.43 -12.79
C SER A 206 9.44 13.90 -12.28
N PHE A 207 10.32 14.79 -11.85
CA PHE A 207 11.59 14.41 -11.22
C PHE A 207 11.38 13.64 -9.91
N ASN A 208 10.36 13.99 -9.12
CA ASN A 208 10.01 13.25 -7.91
C ASN A 208 9.55 11.84 -8.26
N ALA A 209 8.68 11.70 -9.27
CA ALA A 209 8.23 10.40 -9.76
C ALA A 209 9.41 9.53 -10.22
N ARG A 210 10.38 10.12 -10.95
CA ARG A 210 11.61 9.45 -11.38
C ARG A 210 12.40 8.90 -10.20
N MET A 211 12.53 9.66 -9.12
CA MET A 211 13.23 9.21 -7.92
C MET A 211 12.46 8.12 -7.16
N THR A 212 11.13 8.21 -7.15
CA THR A 212 10.26 7.20 -6.51
C THR A 212 10.34 5.86 -7.21
N ILE A 213 10.18 5.80 -8.54
CA ILE A 213 10.29 4.53 -9.28
C ILE A 213 11.74 4.00 -9.36
N ALA A 214 12.72 4.86 -9.10
CA ALA A 214 14.11 4.43 -8.99
C ALA A 214 14.37 3.59 -7.73
N ASN A 215 13.53 3.67 -6.70
CA ASN A 215 13.65 2.87 -5.48
C ASN A 215 13.48 1.36 -5.77
N LEU A 216 14.42 0.53 -5.30
CA LEU A 216 14.37 -0.92 -5.53
C LEU A 216 13.14 -1.59 -4.91
N GLY A 217 12.67 -1.12 -3.75
CA GLY A 217 11.46 -1.61 -3.12
C GLY A 217 10.21 -1.31 -3.95
N GLN A 218 10.12 -0.11 -4.56
CA GLN A 218 9.02 0.22 -5.48
C GLN A 218 9.03 -0.70 -6.71
N ARG A 219 10.21 -0.97 -7.26
CA ARG A 219 10.37 -1.91 -8.39
C ARG A 219 9.95 -3.32 -8.01
N GLN A 220 10.33 -3.79 -6.82
CA GLN A 220 9.93 -5.10 -6.34
C GLN A 220 8.41 -5.21 -6.16
N ALA A 221 7.76 -4.17 -5.62
CA ALA A 221 6.31 -4.14 -5.49
C ALA A 221 5.60 -4.25 -6.85
N ILE A 222 6.12 -3.59 -7.89
CA ILE A 222 5.60 -3.72 -9.27
C ILE A 222 5.71 -5.17 -9.74
N LEU A 223 6.91 -5.76 -9.61
CA LEU A 223 7.15 -7.13 -10.07
C LEU A 223 6.25 -8.13 -9.33
N HIS A 224 6.10 -7.98 -8.00
CA HIS A 224 5.23 -8.81 -7.20
C HIS A 224 3.77 -8.70 -7.65
N ASP A 225 3.19 -7.49 -7.64
CA ASP A 225 1.76 -7.31 -7.94
C ASP A 225 1.39 -7.83 -9.33
N VAL A 226 2.24 -7.61 -10.34
CA VAL A 226 2.00 -8.10 -11.71
C VAL A 226 2.13 -9.61 -11.78
N SER A 227 3.17 -10.19 -11.17
CA SER A 227 3.41 -11.63 -11.19
C SER A 227 2.36 -12.41 -10.40
N THR A 228 1.86 -11.86 -9.31
CA THR A 228 0.79 -12.48 -8.51
C THR A 228 -0.56 -12.37 -9.23
N ALA A 229 -0.86 -11.24 -9.88
CA ALA A 229 -2.15 -11.03 -10.52
C ALA A 229 -2.31 -11.78 -11.86
N LEU A 230 -1.24 -11.88 -12.67
CA LEU A 230 -1.27 -12.55 -13.98
C LEU A 230 -0.67 -13.96 -13.96
N GLY A 231 -0.28 -14.43 -12.77
CA GLY A 231 0.56 -15.62 -12.60
C GLY A 231 1.99 -15.38 -13.09
N VAL A 232 2.88 -16.32 -12.77
CA VAL A 232 4.28 -16.28 -13.22
C VAL A 232 4.65 -17.60 -13.90
N PHE A 233 5.25 -17.51 -15.09
CA PHE A 233 5.85 -18.61 -15.82
C PHE A 233 7.28 -18.81 -15.32
N ARG A 234 7.39 -19.34 -14.11
CA ARG A 234 8.66 -19.62 -13.41
C ARG A 234 8.48 -20.78 -12.45
N ASP A 235 9.54 -21.56 -12.26
CA ASP A 235 9.66 -22.50 -11.15
C ASP A 235 10.89 -22.18 -10.27
N SER A 236 10.91 -22.71 -9.06
CA SER A 236 11.92 -22.56 -8.00
C SER A 236 13.37 -22.91 -8.40
N GLY A 237 13.59 -23.47 -9.60
CA GLY A 237 14.92 -23.81 -10.14
C GLY A 237 15.29 -23.15 -11.48
N THR A 238 14.60 -22.08 -11.90
CA THR A 238 14.83 -21.46 -13.24
C THR A 238 15.35 -20.01 -13.16
N PRO A 239 16.67 -19.78 -12.99
CA PRO A 239 17.25 -18.43 -12.88
C PRO A 239 17.10 -17.56 -14.14
N ALA A 240 16.86 -18.17 -15.30
CA ALA A 240 16.64 -17.47 -16.56
C ALA A 240 15.24 -16.84 -16.67
N LEU A 241 14.27 -17.30 -15.88
CA LEU A 241 12.86 -16.93 -16.00
C LEU A 241 12.42 -16.06 -14.81
N VAL A 242 13.17 -14.99 -14.55
CA VAL A 242 12.92 -14.10 -13.41
C VAL A 242 12.36 -12.76 -13.93
N PRO A 243 11.20 -12.31 -13.43
CA PRO A 243 10.75 -10.94 -13.66
C PRO A 243 11.78 -9.93 -13.12
N LEU A 244 12.09 -8.89 -13.88
CA LEU A 244 13.08 -7.89 -13.51
C LEU A 244 12.64 -6.48 -13.92
N ALA A 245 13.03 -5.51 -13.11
CA ALA A 245 12.79 -4.10 -13.39
C ALA A 245 14.12 -3.33 -13.34
N LYS A 246 14.52 -2.75 -14.47
CA LYS A 246 15.76 -2.02 -14.66
C LYS A 246 15.47 -0.57 -15.05
N ARG A 247 16.34 0.33 -14.63
CA ARG A 247 16.19 1.76 -14.89
C ARG A 247 17.16 2.14 -15.99
N ASP A 248 16.67 2.93 -16.94
CA ASP A 248 17.50 3.66 -17.88
C ASP A 248 18.40 4.65 -17.10
N LEU A 249 19.68 4.74 -17.49
CA LEU A 249 20.64 5.60 -16.80
C LEU A 249 20.59 7.05 -17.31
N ASP A 250 20.10 7.27 -18.52
CA ASP A 250 20.10 8.56 -19.19
C ASP A 250 18.84 9.36 -18.83
N ASP A 251 17.66 8.76 -18.93
CA ASP A 251 16.39 9.46 -18.72
C ASP A 251 15.61 9.04 -17.45
N GLY A 252 16.02 7.94 -16.83
CA GLY A 252 15.43 7.41 -15.61
C GLY A 252 14.07 6.72 -15.77
N ARG A 253 13.66 6.41 -17.01
CA ARG A 253 12.53 5.49 -17.28
C ARG A 253 12.81 4.12 -16.67
N LEU A 254 11.75 3.40 -16.34
CA LEU A 254 11.86 2.06 -15.79
C LEU A 254 11.33 1.04 -16.80
N GLY A 255 12.20 0.12 -17.23
CA GLY A 255 11.84 -1.05 -17.99
C GLY A 255 11.45 -2.18 -17.03
N VAL A 256 10.23 -2.68 -17.19
CA VAL A 256 9.66 -3.78 -16.40
C VAL A 256 9.47 -4.96 -17.33
N PHE A 257 10.12 -6.06 -17.02
CA PHE A 257 10.00 -7.33 -17.71
C PHE A 257 9.34 -8.35 -16.79
N VAL A 258 8.28 -8.99 -17.28
CA VAL A 258 7.50 -9.99 -16.56
C VAL A 258 7.23 -11.19 -17.46
N LEU A 259 7.00 -12.34 -16.85
CA LEU A 259 6.72 -13.61 -17.54
C LEU A 259 5.36 -14.13 -17.05
N PRO A 260 4.22 -13.55 -17.49
CA PRO A 260 2.93 -13.93 -16.96
C PRO A 260 2.40 -15.23 -17.59
N GLN A 261 1.52 -15.92 -16.86
CA GLN A 261 0.77 -17.06 -17.44
C GLN A 261 -0.36 -16.54 -18.32
N GLU A 262 -1.08 -15.50 -17.88
CA GLU A 262 -2.10 -14.80 -18.66
C GLU A 262 -1.52 -13.54 -19.32
N LYS A 263 -1.48 -13.53 -20.66
CA LYS A 263 -0.94 -12.40 -21.45
C LYS A 263 -2.04 -11.44 -21.86
N ASP A 264 -2.46 -10.64 -20.90
CA ASP A 264 -3.39 -9.56 -21.15
C ASP A 264 -2.69 -8.21 -20.91
N ILE A 265 -2.41 -7.49 -22.00
CA ILE A 265 -1.69 -6.21 -21.98
C ILE A 265 -2.47 -5.16 -21.19
N GLU A 266 -3.77 -5.08 -21.41
CA GLU A 266 -4.62 -4.07 -20.76
C GLU A 266 -4.72 -4.34 -19.26
N LYS A 267 -4.91 -5.59 -18.87
CA LYS A 267 -4.87 -5.98 -17.45
C LYS A 267 -3.50 -5.70 -16.84
N ALA A 268 -2.41 -6.03 -17.51
CA ALA A 268 -1.06 -5.75 -17.01
C ALA A 268 -0.84 -4.26 -16.76
N ILE A 269 -1.20 -3.40 -17.72
CA ILE A 269 -1.11 -1.95 -17.57
C ILE A 269 -1.97 -1.46 -16.39
N ALA A 270 -3.20 -1.98 -16.27
CA ALA A 270 -4.10 -1.64 -15.16
C ALA A 270 -3.53 -2.07 -13.79
N ILE A 271 -2.95 -3.26 -13.71
CA ILE A 271 -2.34 -3.80 -12.48
C ILE A 271 -1.14 -2.96 -12.08
N ILE A 272 -0.20 -2.71 -13.02
CA ILE A 272 0.99 -1.86 -12.81
C ILE A 272 0.54 -0.47 -12.35
N GLY A 273 -0.45 0.12 -13.03
CA GLY A 273 -0.96 1.46 -12.70
C GLY A 273 -1.59 1.55 -11.31
N GLN A 274 -2.15 0.46 -10.80
CA GLN A 274 -2.74 0.41 -9.47
C GLN A 274 -1.72 0.09 -8.35
N VAL A 275 -0.47 -0.27 -8.66
CA VAL A 275 0.58 -0.52 -7.66
C VAL A 275 0.70 0.70 -6.74
N PRO A 276 0.64 0.52 -5.41
CA PRO A 276 0.75 1.65 -4.49
C PRO A 276 2.13 2.28 -4.57
N VAL A 277 2.17 3.60 -4.45
CA VAL A 277 3.41 4.33 -4.24
C VAL A 277 3.81 4.14 -2.78
N LEU A 278 4.91 3.43 -2.55
CA LEU A 278 5.35 3.09 -1.20
C LEU A 278 5.83 4.34 -0.47
N GLU A 279 5.34 4.59 0.75
CA GLU A 279 5.71 5.76 1.54
C GLU A 279 7.22 5.90 1.72
N ASN A 280 7.90 4.79 1.99
CA ASN A 280 9.36 4.73 2.12
C ASN A 280 10.13 4.91 0.80
N ALA A 281 9.45 4.81 -0.34
CA ALA A 281 10.00 5.08 -1.67
C ALA A 281 9.70 6.51 -2.15
N ILE A 282 8.80 7.24 -1.50
CA ILE A 282 8.52 8.63 -1.84
C ILE A 282 9.78 9.46 -1.62
N ARG A 283 10.19 10.17 -2.67
CA ARG A 283 11.30 11.12 -2.63
C ARG A 283 10.76 12.43 -3.18
N MET A 284 10.89 13.50 -2.42
CA MET A 284 10.53 14.86 -2.85
C MET A 284 11.75 15.79 -2.93
N PRO A 285 12.78 15.50 -3.75
CA PRO A 285 13.94 16.39 -3.88
C PRO A 285 13.58 17.81 -4.26
N THR A 286 12.51 18.03 -5.04
CA THR A 286 12.08 19.39 -5.43
C THR A 286 11.65 20.25 -4.24
N GLU A 287 11.32 19.64 -3.10
CA GLU A 287 10.97 20.38 -1.87
C GLU A 287 12.20 20.86 -1.08
N SER A 288 13.39 20.33 -1.39
CA SER A 288 14.65 20.80 -0.83
C SER A 288 14.83 22.29 -1.12
N LYS A 289 15.17 23.07 -0.08
CA LYS A 289 15.47 24.51 -0.20
C LYS A 289 16.56 24.82 -1.24
N VAL A 290 17.46 23.87 -1.49
CA VAL A 290 18.52 23.97 -2.51
C VAL A 290 17.93 23.85 -3.92
N ASN A 291 16.98 22.94 -4.13
CA ASN A 291 16.33 22.72 -5.43
C ASN A 291 15.22 23.74 -5.74
N LYS A 292 14.58 24.32 -4.71
CA LYS A 292 13.66 25.46 -4.87
C LYS A 292 14.35 26.73 -5.41
N LYS A 293 15.69 26.83 -5.30
CA LYS A 293 16.46 28.02 -5.67
C LYS A 293 17.03 28.04 -7.10
N GLY A 294 16.65 27.12 -7.99
CA GLY A 294 16.90 27.35 -9.41
C GLY A 294 17.00 26.11 -10.30
N ARG A 295 16.01 25.97 -11.19
CA ARG A 295 16.17 26.04 -12.66
C ARG A 295 14.79 25.79 -13.27
N GLU A 296 14.29 26.76 -14.03
CA GLU A 296 13.29 26.47 -15.07
C GLU A 296 13.95 25.50 -16.05
N LEU A 297 13.39 24.29 -16.16
CA LEU A 297 13.79 23.32 -17.17
C LEU A 297 13.31 23.86 -18.53
N LYS A 298 14.23 24.42 -19.31
CA LYS A 298 14.08 24.53 -20.77
C LYS A 298 14.39 23.18 -21.41
#